data_AF-A0A2M7KWW5-F1
#
_entry.id   AF-A0A2M7KWW5-F1
#
_cell.length_a   1.000
_cell.length_b   1.000
_cell.length_c   1.000
_cell.angle_alpha   90.00
_cell.angle_beta   90.00
_cell.angle_gamma   90.00
#
_symmetry.space_group_name_H-M   'P 1'
#
loop_
_entity.id
_entity.type
_entity.pdbx_description
1 polymer ?
#
loop_
_entity_poly.entity_id
_entity_poly.type
_entity_poly.pdbx_seq_one_letter_code
_entity_poly.pdbx_strand_id
1 'polypeptide(L)'
;MPWPARHRTALTVALPGVLVAAAFLHPAQFHLLWPGAAVALLGQSLRLWAAGCLHKDSEITTRGPFAFTRNPLYLGSFVIGLGHCLMSGLLWSAVLLPLFWAVYHPTIRHEEGFLRRKFGEAYDAYCHQTPRLFPRVPPRELLRTGFSWSQLRRNREYEALIANAVAALLFALAARGG
;
A
#
# COMPACT_ATOMS: atom_id res chain seq x y z
N MET A 1 -21.07 -2.17 -1.79
CA MET A 1 -19.68 -2.40 -1.36
C MET A 1 -19.66 -3.35 -0.17
N PRO A 2 -18.72 -4.32 -0.10
CA PRO A 2 -18.57 -5.19 1.08
C PRO A 2 -18.14 -4.40 2.33
N TRP A 3 -18.50 -4.88 3.54
CA TRP A 3 -18.24 -4.20 4.84
C TRP A 3 -16.78 -3.76 5.05
N PRO A 4 -15.76 -4.55 4.67
CA PRO A 4 -14.35 -4.12 4.81
C PRO A 4 -13.99 -2.98 3.85
N ALA A 5 -14.60 -2.94 2.66
CA ALA A 5 -14.31 -1.91 1.66
C ALA A 5 -14.82 -0.52 2.09
N ARG A 6 -15.95 -0.45 2.80
CA ARG A 6 -16.49 0.82 3.31
C ARG A 6 -15.71 1.38 4.50
N HIS A 7 -15.09 0.52 5.32
CA HIS A 7 -14.27 0.93 6.46
C HIS A 7 -12.76 0.84 6.18
N ARG A 8 -12.35 0.58 4.94
CA ARG A 8 -10.95 0.40 4.54
C ARG A 8 -10.08 1.56 5.02
N THR A 9 -10.54 2.80 4.80
CA THR A 9 -9.81 4.01 5.20
C THR A 9 -9.68 4.10 6.72
N ALA A 10 -10.75 3.84 7.46
CA ALA A 10 -10.75 3.84 8.92
C ALA A 10 -9.80 2.77 9.49
N LEU A 11 -9.81 1.55 8.94
CA LEU A 11 -8.91 0.46 9.36
C LEU A 11 -7.44 0.72 8.98
N THR A 12 -7.21 1.34 7.82
CA THR A 12 -5.87 1.72 7.34
C THR A 12 -5.27 2.86 8.19
N VAL A 13 -6.11 3.70 8.80
CA VAL A 13 -5.69 4.79 9.70
C VAL A 13 -5.59 4.34 11.15
N ALA A 14 -6.52 3.49 11.61
CA ALA A 14 -6.56 2.98 12.98
C ALA A 14 -5.35 2.10 13.31
N LEU A 15 -4.90 1.27 12.36
CA LEU A 15 -3.78 0.35 12.60
C LEU A 15 -2.45 1.09 12.87
N PRO A 16 -2.01 2.08 12.05
CA PRO A 16 -0.88 2.94 12.40
C PRO A 16 -1.07 3.64 13.76
N GLY A 17 -2.28 4.12 14.07
CA GLY A 17 -2.58 4.76 15.35
C GLY A 17 -2.36 3.83 16.56
N VAL A 18 -2.80 2.57 16.47
CA VAL A 18 -2.57 1.55 17.50
C VAL A 18 -1.08 1.23 17.64
N LEU A 19 -0.35 1.12 16.52
CA LEU A 19 1.09 0.84 16.54
C LEU A 19 1.90 2.00 17.14
N VAL A 20 1.52 3.23 16.82
CA VAL A 20 2.10 4.44 17.42
C VAL A 20 1.83 4.45 18.92
N ALA A 21 0.59 4.23 19.35
CA ALA A 21 0.25 4.17 20.77
C ALA A 21 1.04 3.09 21.51
N ALA A 22 1.19 1.90 20.90
CA ALA A 22 1.99 0.82 21.46
C ALA A 22 3.49 1.18 21.56
N ALA A 23 4.02 1.95 20.62
CA ALA A 23 5.40 2.44 20.66
C ALA A 23 5.66 3.52 21.74
N PHE A 24 4.62 4.17 22.27
CA PHE A 24 4.74 5.00 23.47
C PHE A 24 4.69 4.18 24.77
N LEU A 25 4.14 2.96 24.73
CA LEU A 25 4.03 2.07 25.88
C LEU A 25 5.26 1.15 26.06
N HIS A 26 6.02 0.93 24.99
CA HIS A 26 7.29 0.20 25.02
C HIS A 26 8.40 1.11 24.50
N PRO A 27 9.54 1.27 25.21
CA PRO A 27 10.63 2.11 24.73
C PRO A 27 11.04 1.65 23.33
N ALA A 28 10.76 2.49 22.33
CA ALA A 28 10.94 2.12 20.94
C ALA A 28 12.42 1.84 20.71
N GLN A 29 12.70 0.64 20.21
CA GLN A 29 14.05 0.20 19.92
C GLN A 29 14.64 1.07 18.80
N PHE A 30 15.43 2.09 19.15
CA PHE A 30 15.96 3.09 18.22
C PHE A 30 16.64 2.48 16.99
N HIS A 31 17.26 1.30 17.15
CA HIS A 31 17.91 0.56 16.07
C HIS A 31 16.94 0.05 14.99
N LEU A 32 15.64 -0.14 15.29
CA LEU A 32 14.61 -0.56 14.34
C LEU A 32 13.90 0.60 13.65
N LEU A 33 14.05 1.83 14.16
CA LEU A 33 13.41 3.03 13.59
C LEU A 33 13.84 3.26 12.14
N TRP A 34 15.15 3.28 11.87
CA TRP A 34 15.68 3.57 10.53
C TRP A 34 15.40 2.46 9.51
N PRO A 35 15.62 1.16 9.82
CA PRO A 35 15.18 0.08 8.94
C PRO A 35 13.68 0.11 8.67
N GLY A 36 12.85 0.35 9.69
CA GLY A 36 11.41 0.49 9.54
C GLY A 36 11.04 1.67 8.64
N ALA A 37 11.71 2.81 8.78
CA ALA A 37 11.55 3.99 7.93
C ALA A 37 11.91 3.70 6.47
N ALA A 38 13.02 3.02 6.24
CA ALA A 38 13.43 2.61 4.90
C ALA A 38 12.37 1.70 4.25
N VAL A 39 11.87 0.70 4.98
CA VAL A 39 10.81 -0.20 4.48
C VAL A 39 9.52 0.59 4.19
N ALA A 40 9.10 1.48 5.09
CA ALA A 40 7.91 2.30 4.88
C ALA A 40 8.05 3.23 3.67
N LEU A 41 9.22 3.86 3.50
CA LEU A 41 9.54 4.70 2.35
C LEU A 41 9.48 3.90 1.04
N LEU A 42 10.03 2.69 0.99
CA LEU A 42 9.95 1.83 -0.20
C LEU A 42 8.50 1.53 -0.58
N GLY A 43 7.66 1.17 0.40
CA GLY A 43 6.23 0.97 0.17
C GLY A 43 5.52 2.23 -0.31
N GLN A 44 5.87 3.39 0.25
CA GLN A 44 5.31 4.69 -0.14
C GLN A 44 5.74 5.09 -1.56
N SER A 45 7.00 4.86 -1.94
CA SER A 45 7.49 5.08 -3.30
C SER A 45 6.70 4.24 -4.32
N LEU A 46 6.44 2.96 -4.01
CA LEU A 46 5.62 2.10 -4.87
C LEU A 46 4.19 2.65 -5.02
N ARG A 47 3.58 3.13 -3.93
CA ARG A 47 2.23 3.73 -3.98
C ARG A 47 2.20 5.00 -4.82
N LEU A 48 3.17 5.90 -4.64
CA LEU A 48 3.27 7.13 -5.43
C LEU A 48 3.45 6.82 -6.91
N TRP A 49 4.32 5.85 -7.23
CA TRP A 49 4.52 5.41 -8.60
C TRP A 49 3.23 4.86 -9.21
N ALA A 50 2.52 4.00 -8.49
CA ALA A 50 1.24 3.43 -8.94
C ALA A 50 0.18 4.51 -9.12
N ALA A 51 0.06 5.42 -8.18
CA ALA A 51 -0.87 6.53 -8.21
C ALA A 51 -0.64 7.48 -9.38
N GLY A 52 0.62 7.74 -9.75
CA GLY A 52 0.94 8.57 -10.90
C GLY A 52 0.70 7.88 -12.24
N CYS A 53 0.65 6.55 -12.28
CA CYS A 53 0.35 5.79 -13.50
C CYS A 53 -1.12 5.38 -13.64
N LEU A 54 -1.91 5.43 -12.55
CA LEU A 54 -3.26 4.90 -12.52
C LEU A 54 -4.29 5.87 -13.12
N HIS A 55 -4.88 5.49 -14.24
CA HIS A 55 -6.03 6.16 -14.82
C HIS A 55 -7.33 5.46 -14.40
N LYS A 56 -7.87 5.86 -13.25
CA LYS A 56 -9.08 5.25 -12.67
C LYS A 56 -10.25 5.32 -13.66
N ASP A 57 -10.90 4.17 -13.85
CA ASP A 57 -12.13 3.99 -14.62
C ASP A 57 -12.05 4.35 -16.11
N SER A 58 -10.95 4.85 -16.65
CA SER A 58 -10.85 5.15 -18.09
C SER A 58 -10.22 4.02 -18.89
N GLU A 59 -9.26 3.31 -18.31
CA GLU A 59 -8.51 2.24 -18.99
C GLU A 59 -7.98 1.20 -18.00
N ILE A 60 -7.52 0.06 -18.53
CA ILE A 60 -6.78 -0.92 -17.74
C ILE A 60 -5.30 -0.51 -17.77
N THR A 61 -4.82 0.07 -16.68
CA THR A 61 -3.39 0.35 -16.53
C THR A 61 -2.62 -0.97 -16.35
N THR A 62 -1.79 -1.33 -17.33
CA THR A 62 -1.00 -2.58 -17.35
C THR A 62 0.52 -2.36 -17.30
N ARG A 63 0.96 -1.10 -17.34
CA ARG A 63 2.38 -0.71 -17.40
C ARG A 63 2.88 -0.14 -16.07
N GLY A 64 4.19 -0.06 -15.94
CA GLY A 64 4.87 0.42 -14.74
C GLY A 64 4.63 -0.52 -13.56
N PRO A 65 4.19 0.00 -12.40
CA PRO A 65 3.99 -0.84 -11.22
C PRO A 65 2.88 -1.88 -11.41
N PHE A 66 1.92 -1.60 -12.31
CA PHE A 66 0.85 -2.54 -12.68
C PHE A 66 1.35 -3.72 -13.53
N ALA A 67 2.56 -3.65 -14.09
CA ALA A 67 3.16 -4.78 -14.80
C ALA A 67 3.67 -5.87 -13.84
N PHE A 68 4.07 -5.47 -12.61
CA PHE A 68 4.53 -6.40 -11.57
C PHE A 68 3.36 -7.13 -10.91
N THR A 69 2.30 -6.39 -10.58
CA THR A 69 1.15 -6.89 -9.84
C THR A 69 -0.09 -6.07 -10.20
N ARG A 70 -1.28 -6.69 -10.17
CA ARG A 70 -2.53 -5.98 -10.46
C ARG A 70 -2.91 -4.97 -9.40
N ASN A 71 -2.35 -5.10 -8.19
CA ASN A 71 -2.73 -4.32 -7.01
C ASN A 71 -1.52 -3.65 -6.34
N PRO A 72 -0.73 -2.83 -7.06
CA PRO A 72 0.53 -2.27 -6.54
C PRO A 72 0.31 -1.27 -5.40
N LEU A 73 -0.82 -0.55 -5.39
CA LEU A 73 -1.19 0.34 -4.30
C LEU A 73 -1.37 -0.43 -2.98
N TYR A 74 -2.01 -1.60 -3.05
CA TYR A 74 -2.23 -2.47 -1.89
C TYR A 74 -0.92 -3.13 -1.45
N LEU A 75 -0.08 -3.57 -2.39
CA LEU A 75 1.24 -4.08 -2.08
C LEU A 75 2.10 -3.03 -1.36
N GLY A 76 2.09 -1.78 -1.84
CA GLY A 76 2.80 -0.69 -1.17
C GLY A 76 2.24 -0.40 0.23
N SER A 77 0.91 -0.47 0.43
CA SER A 77 0.29 -0.33 1.75
C SER A 77 0.72 -1.45 2.71
N PHE A 78 0.84 -2.68 2.22
CA PHE A 78 1.38 -3.80 3.01
C PHE A 78 2.81 -3.53 3.46
N VAL A 79 3.68 -3.09 2.54
CA VAL A 79 5.08 -2.77 2.83
C VAL A 79 5.20 -1.61 3.83
N ILE A 80 4.35 -0.59 3.73
CA ILE A 80 4.28 0.49 4.73
C ILE A 80 3.93 -0.06 6.11
N GLY A 81 2.92 -0.93 6.19
CA GLY A 81 2.53 -1.58 7.43
C GLY A 81 3.68 -2.36 8.06
N LEU A 82 4.48 -3.09 7.26
CA LEU A 82 5.68 -3.78 7.74
C LEU A 82 6.71 -2.80 8.32
N GLY A 83 6.91 -1.66 7.66
CA GLY A 83 7.78 -0.59 8.16
C GLY A 83 7.33 -0.05 9.51
N HIS A 84 6.03 0.22 9.68
CA HIS A 84 5.46 0.66 10.97
C HIS A 84 5.59 -0.40 12.06
N CYS A 85 5.39 -1.69 11.75
CA CYS A 85 5.61 -2.78 12.72
C CYS A 85 7.07 -2.88 13.15
N LEU A 86 8.02 -2.67 12.24
CA LEU A 86 9.44 -2.63 12.57
C LEU A 86 9.74 -1.44 13.50
N MET A 87 9.25 -0.24 13.16
CA MET A 87 9.44 0.97 13.98
C MET A 87 8.88 0.83 15.39
N SER A 88 7.74 0.14 15.55
CA SER A 88 7.10 -0.03 16.85
C SER A 88 7.82 -1.04 17.76
N GLY A 89 8.80 -1.80 17.23
CA GLY A 89 9.49 -2.86 17.96
C GLY A 89 8.62 -4.08 18.27
N LEU A 90 7.35 -4.06 17.86
CA LEU A 90 6.44 -5.20 17.99
C LEU A 90 6.61 -6.09 16.76
N LEU A 91 7.34 -7.20 16.93
CA LEU A 91 7.45 -8.29 15.95
C LEU A 91 6.13 -9.07 15.75
N TRP A 92 4.99 -8.38 15.77
CA TRP A 92 3.67 -8.92 15.41
C TRP A 92 3.46 -8.91 13.89
N SER A 93 4.53 -8.79 13.11
CA SER A 93 4.52 -8.86 11.64
C SER A 93 3.83 -10.14 11.12
N ALA A 94 3.86 -11.23 11.89
CA ALA A 94 3.12 -12.46 11.60
C ALA A 94 1.59 -12.27 11.59
N VAL A 95 1.04 -11.38 12.43
CA VAL A 95 -0.40 -11.06 12.47
C VAL A 95 -0.79 -10.03 11.40
N LEU A 96 0.18 -9.22 10.95
CA LEU A 96 -0.07 -8.20 9.93
C LEU A 96 -0.52 -8.81 8.60
N LEU A 97 0.06 -9.94 8.19
CA LEU A 97 -0.28 -10.62 6.93
C LEU A 97 -1.75 -11.10 6.88
N PRO A 98 -2.27 -11.89 7.86
CA PRO A 98 -3.67 -12.29 7.86
C PRO A 98 -4.62 -11.08 8.04
N LEU A 99 -4.25 -10.06 8.81
CA LEU A 99 -5.03 -8.83 8.93
C LEU A 99 -5.12 -8.07 7.60
N PHE A 100 -3.99 -7.88 6.93
CA PHE A 100 -3.93 -7.26 5.61
C PHE A 100 -4.82 -8.01 4.63
N TRP A 101 -4.73 -9.33 4.59
CA TRP A 101 -5.56 -10.15 3.72
C TRP A 101 -7.05 -9.99 4.06
N ALA A 102 -7.43 -10.04 5.33
CA ALA A 102 -8.82 -9.90 5.77
C ALA A 102 -9.44 -8.55 5.36
N VAL A 103 -8.66 -7.47 5.43
CA VAL A 103 -9.13 -6.10 5.10
C VAL A 103 -9.14 -5.86 3.59
N TYR A 104 -8.06 -6.20 2.89
CA TYR A 104 -7.87 -5.80 1.50
C TYR A 104 -8.37 -6.81 0.48
N HIS A 105 -8.37 -8.12 0.78
CA HIS A 105 -8.85 -9.12 -0.17
C HIS A 105 -10.31 -8.87 -0.64
N PRO A 106 -11.28 -8.57 0.24
CA PRO A 106 -12.65 -8.28 -0.18
C PRO A 106 -12.74 -7.03 -1.07
N THR A 107 -11.92 -6.03 -0.77
CA THR A 107 -11.85 -4.79 -1.55
C THR A 107 -11.26 -5.05 -2.93
N ILE A 108 -10.13 -5.77 -3.01
CA ILE A 108 -9.51 -6.17 -4.27
C ILE A 108 -10.53 -6.94 -5.11
N ARG A 109 -11.19 -7.97 -4.56
CA ARG A 109 -12.20 -8.75 -5.28
C ARG A 109 -13.34 -7.89 -5.83
N HIS A 110 -13.78 -6.89 -5.07
CA HIS A 110 -14.81 -5.96 -5.52
C HIS A 110 -14.34 -5.11 -6.70
N GLU A 111 -13.14 -4.53 -6.61
CA GLU A 111 -12.52 -3.72 -7.66
C GLU A 111 -12.24 -4.56 -8.92
N GLU A 112 -11.68 -5.77 -8.78
CA GLU A 112 -11.47 -6.70 -9.89
C GLU A 112 -12.79 -7.08 -10.57
N GLY A 113 -13.85 -7.32 -9.80
CA GLY A 113 -15.19 -7.61 -10.33
C GLY A 113 -15.79 -6.43 -11.09
N PHE A 114 -15.55 -5.20 -10.63
CA PHE A 114 -15.95 -3.99 -11.34
C PHE A 114 -15.18 -3.84 -12.67
N LEU A 115 -13.85 -4.00 -12.64
CA LEU A 115 -13.01 -3.93 -13.84
C LEU A 115 -13.38 -5.00 -14.87
N ARG A 116 -13.66 -6.23 -14.40
CA ARG A 116 -14.12 -7.32 -15.27
C ARG A 116 -15.46 -7.02 -15.92
N ARG A 117 -16.43 -6.48 -15.17
CA ARG A 117 -17.72 -6.06 -15.75
C ARG A 117 -17.57 -4.93 -16.76
N LYS A 118 -16.61 -4.02 -16.53
CA LYS A 118 -16.41 -2.84 -17.37
C LYS A 118 -15.64 -3.12 -18.65
N PHE A 119 -14.57 -3.92 -18.56
CA PHE A 119 -13.62 -4.12 -19.66
C PHE A 119 -13.60 -5.56 -20.22
N GLY A 120 -14.37 -6.49 -19.64
CA GLY A 120 -14.56 -7.84 -20.16
C GLY A 120 -13.24 -8.58 -20.41
N GLU A 121 -13.12 -9.15 -21.62
CA GLU A 121 -11.99 -9.97 -22.05
C GLU A 121 -10.63 -9.28 -21.92
N ALA A 122 -10.57 -7.95 -22.12
CA ALA A 122 -9.32 -7.20 -21.99
C ALA A 122 -8.76 -7.27 -20.55
N TYR A 123 -9.65 -7.27 -19.55
CA TYR A 123 -9.26 -7.43 -18.15
C TYR A 123 -8.86 -8.87 -17.83
N ASP A 124 -9.50 -9.84 -18.46
CA ASP A 124 -9.19 -11.25 -18.26
C ASP A 124 -7.81 -11.60 -18.84
N ALA A 125 -7.50 -11.13 -20.05
CA ALA A 125 -6.18 -11.23 -20.65
C ALA A 125 -5.09 -10.62 -19.75
N TYR A 126 -5.36 -9.47 -19.13
CA TYR A 126 -4.46 -8.87 -18.16
C TYR A 126 -4.29 -9.73 -16.89
N CYS A 127 -5.38 -10.32 -16.39
CA CYS A 127 -5.33 -11.21 -15.21
C CYS A 127 -4.48 -12.46 -15.44
N HIS A 128 -4.44 -13.00 -16.67
CA HIS A 128 -3.61 -14.14 -17.03
C HIS A 128 -2.11 -13.80 -17.05
N GLN A 129 -1.77 -12.56 -17.37
CA GLN A 129 -0.37 -12.14 -17.50
C GLN A 129 0.23 -11.60 -16.20
N THR A 130 -0.61 -11.04 -15.32
CA THR A 130 -0.15 -10.33 -14.13
C THR A 130 -0.77 -10.90 -12.86
N PRO A 131 0.04 -11.29 -11.85
CA PRO A 131 -0.45 -11.83 -10.59
C PRO A 131 -1.21 -10.77 -9.78
N ARG A 132 -2.07 -11.23 -8.86
CA ARG A 132 -2.92 -10.34 -8.06
C ARG A 132 -2.12 -9.47 -7.08
N LEU A 133 -1.18 -10.07 -6.34
CA LEU A 133 -0.44 -9.39 -5.26
C LEU A 133 1.06 -9.65 -5.35
N PHE A 134 1.48 -10.91 -5.25
CA PHE A 134 2.90 -11.26 -5.30
C PHE A 134 3.51 -10.83 -6.64
N PRO A 135 4.46 -9.88 -6.63
CA PRO A 135 4.94 -9.27 -7.86
C PRO A 135 5.72 -10.28 -8.68
N ARG A 136 5.47 -10.30 -9.99
CA ARG A 136 6.37 -10.95 -10.96
C ARG A 136 7.41 -9.96 -11.44
N VAL A 137 8.44 -10.45 -12.13
CA VAL A 137 9.36 -9.60 -12.89
C VAL A 137 8.81 -9.44 -14.32
N PRO A 138 8.35 -8.23 -14.73
CA PRO A 138 7.85 -8.01 -16.08
C PRO A 138 9.00 -7.72 -17.07
N PRO A 139 8.78 -7.92 -18.38
CA PRO A 139 9.67 -7.42 -19.42
C PRO A 139 9.91 -5.90 -19.30
N ARG A 140 11.14 -5.45 -19.60
CA ARG A 140 11.55 -4.04 -19.45
C ARG A 140 10.68 -3.06 -20.25
N GLU A 141 10.10 -3.50 -21.36
CA GLU A 141 9.22 -2.68 -22.20
C GLU A 141 7.96 -2.23 -21.46
N LEU A 142 7.41 -3.09 -20.59
CA LEU A 142 6.24 -2.78 -19.77
C LEU A 142 6.57 -1.83 -18.62
N LEU A 143 7.85 -1.62 -18.31
CA LEU A 143 8.31 -0.67 -17.28
C LEU A 143 8.29 0.78 -17.78
N ARG A 144 8.21 1.01 -19.10
CA ARG A 144 8.05 2.37 -19.63
C ARG A 144 6.71 2.92 -19.18
N THR A 145 6.75 3.91 -18.30
CA THR A 145 5.55 4.48 -17.67
C THR A 145 5.15 5.81 -18.29
N GLY A 146 3.84 6.06 -18.35
CA GLY A 146 3.30 7.41 -18.47
C GLY A 146 3.04 8.00 -17.09
N PHE A 147 4.06 8.07 -16.23
CA PHE A 147 3.87 8.67 -14.90
C PHE A 147 3.45 10.14 -15.03
N SER A 148 2.38 10.52 -14.32
CA SER A 148 1.82 11.86 -14.37
C SER A 148 1.59 12.44 -12.98
N TRP A 149 2.19 13.60 -12.73
CA TRP A 149 1.98 14.40 -11.52
C TRP A 149 0.56 14.93 -11.38
N SER A 150 -0.15 15.15 -12.49
CA SER A 150 -1.57 15.54 -12.45
C SER A 150 -2.44 14.36 -12.01
N GLN A 151 -2.08 13.14 -12.46
CA GLN A 151 -2.77 11.92 -12.09
C GLN A 151 -2.57 11.56 -10.61
N LEU A 152 -1.35 11.72 -10.10
CA LEU A 152 -1.03 11.58 -8.68
C LEU A 152 -1.94 12.46 -7.81
N ARG A 153 -2.06 13.76 -8.16
CA ARG A 153 -2.90 14.72 -7.44
C ARG A 153 -4.38 14.37 -7.53
N ARG A 154 -4.86 13.98 -8.72
CA ARG A 154 -6.26 13.55 -8.93
C ARG A 154 -6.62 12.32 -8.11
N ASN A 155 -5.66 11.41 -7.91
CA ASN A 155 -5.87 10.21 -7.10
C ASN A 155 -5.88 10.47 -5.58
N ARG A 156 -5.60 11.70 -5.14
CA ARG A 156 -5.56 12.15 -3.73
C ARG A 156 -4.61 11.38 -2.81
N GLU A 157 -3.58 10.79 -3.39
CA GLU A 157 -2.64 9.92 -2.66
C GLU A 157 -1.68 10.69 -1.74
N TYR A 158 -1.73 12.04 -1.78
CA TYR A 158 -1.05 12.91 -0.84
C TYR A 158 -1.56 12.74 0.60
N GLU A 159 -2.83 12.38 0.80
CA GLU A 159 -3.40 12.16 2.15
C GLU A 159 -2.67 11.03 2.87
N ALA A 160 -2.44 9.93 2.16
CA ALA A 160 -1.76 8.80 2.73
C ALA A 160 -0.25 9.06 2.90
N LEU A 161 0.37 9.84 2.02
CA LEU A 161 1.75 10.31 2.21
C LEU A 161 1.90 11.11 3.51
N ILE A 162 1.00 12.08 3.74
CA ILE A 162 0.99 12.92 4.95
C ILE A 162 0.76 12.04 6.18
N ALA A 163 -0.22 11.14 6.15
CA ALA A 163 -0.51 10.25 7.27
C ALA A 163 0.71 9.39 7.66
N ASN A 164 1.42 8.82 6.69
CA ASN A 164 2.62 8.02 6.96
C ASN A 164 3.80 8.87 7.44
N ALA A 165 3.96 10.10 6.94
CA ALA A 165 4.98 11.03 7.42
C ALA A 165 4.72 11.43 8.88
N VAL A 166 3.46 11.71 9.24
CA VAL A 166 3.05 11.99 10.62
C VAL A 166 3.30 10.77 11.51
N ALA A 167 2.94 9.57 11.07
CA ALA A 167 3.20 8.34 11.82
C ALA A 167 4.71 8.15 12.08
N ALA A 168 5.56 8.31 11.07
CA ALA A 168 7.01 8.20 11.21
C ALA A 168 7.57 9.25 12.20
N LEU A 169 7.06 10.49 12.17
CA LEU A 169 7.44 11.52 13.14
C LEU A 169 7.04 11.12 14.56
N LEU A 170 5.83 10.59 14.75
CA LEU A 170 5.36 10.13 16.06
C LEU A 170 6.20 8.97 16.60
N PHE A 171 6.60 8.01 15.76
CA PHE A 171 7.55 6.96 16.14
C PHE A 171 8.91 7.53 16.56
N ALA A 172 9.43 8.53 15.84
CA ALA A 172 10.68 9.18 16.19
C ALA A 172 10.61 9.96 17.52
N LEU A 173 9.46 10.57 17.82
CA LEU A 173 9.22 11.23 19.11
C LEU A 173 9.11 10.21 20.25
N ALA A 174 8.39 9.10 20.04
CA ALA A 174 8.30 8.01 21.02
C ALA A 174 9.69 7.42 21.34
N ALA A 175 10.54 7.25 20.33
CA ALA A 175 11.91 6.74 20.49
C ALA A 175 12.87 7.71 21.20
N ARG A 176 12.51 8.97 21.40
CA ARG A 176 13.31 9.97 22.13
C ARG A 176 12.90 10.14 23.60
N GLY A 177 11.69 9.71 23.96
CA GLY A 177 11.11 9.89 25.29
C GLY A 177 11.29 8.73 26.26
N GLY A 178 11.84 7.60 25.80
CA GLY A 178 12.22 6.44 26.61
C GLY A 178 13.74 6.26 26.64
#